data_AF-V5GRP7-F1
#
_entry.id   AF-V5GRP7-F1
#
_cell.length_a   1.000
_cell.length_b   1.000
_cell.length_c   1.000
_cell.angle_alpha   90.00
_cell.angle_beta   90.00
_cell.angle_gamma   90.00
#
_symmetry.space_group_name_H-M   'P 1'
#
loop_
_entity.id
_entity.type
_entity.pdbx_description
1 polymer ?
#
loop_
_entity_poly.entity_id
_entity_poly.type
_entity_poly.pdbx_seq_one_letter_code
_entity_poly.pdbx_strand_id
1 'polypeptide(L)'
;GLEGNERANALARALTNRAGQNQSSHQSPPFTVVPLPSNYGERLEIQRLNRRIYPPPHKKLSTEDAVALRLIQTNTFPNLHRYSKMYPLTHRGICPWCGDTRPTLFHISWGCGGKPQNLKTPSASFERW
;
A
#
# COMPACT_ATOMS: atom_id res chain seq x y z
N GLY A 1 -28.52 21.26 11.16
CA GLY A 1 -28.58 20.17 10.17
C GLY A 1 -29.85 19.39 10.40
N LEU A 2 -30.12 18.33 9.64
CA LEU A 2 -31.24 17.43 9.96
C LEU A 2 -30.92 16.72 11.30
N GLU A 3 -31.91 16.62 12.19
CA GLU A 3 -31.77 16.09 13.56
C GLU A 3 -31.08 14.71 13.61
N GLY A 4 -31.41 13.83 12.65
CA GLY A 4 -30.78 12.52 12.52
C GLY A 4 -29.27 12.58 12.26
N ASN A 5 -28.80 13.58 11.49
CA ASN A 5 -27.38 13.76 11.20
C ASN A 5 -26.61 14.25 12.43
N GLU A 6 -27.25 15.07 13.25
CA GLU A 6 -26.67 15.58 14.49
C GLU A 6 -26.54 14.45 15.53
N ARG A 7 -27.59 13.62 15.66
CA ARG A 7 -27.56 12.44 16.53
C ARG A 7 -26.52 11.41 16.08
N ALA A 8 -26.46 11.10 14.77
CA ALA A 8 -25.46 10.19 14.22
C ALA A 8 -24.03 10.71 14.45
N ASN A 9 -23.80 12.01 14.24
CA ASN A 9 -22.52 12.65 14.50
C ASN A 9 -22.14 12.64 15.99
N ALA A 10 -23.10 12.85 16.90
CA ALA A 10 -22.88 12.76 18.34
C ALA A 10 -22.48 11.34 18.79
N LEU A 11 -23.19 10.32 18.29
CA LEU A 11 -22.89 8.92 18.58
C LEU A 11 -21.52 8.50 18.03
N ALA A 12 -21.20 8.88 16.78
CA ALA A 12 -19.90 8.60 16.19
C ALA A 12 -18.75 9.26 16.98
N ARG A 13 -18.98 10.48 17.51
CA ARG A 13 -18.03 11.17 18.38
C ARG A 13 -17.86 10.47 19.73
N ALA A 14 -18.94 9.96 20.33
CA ALA A 14 -18.89 9.21 21.59
C ALA A 14 -18.20 7.85 21.44
N LEU A 15 -18.31 7.19 20.28
CA LEU A 15 -17.73 5.86 20.02
C LEU A 15 -16.24 5.89 19.62
N THR A 16 -15.72 7.04 19.21
CA THR A 16 -14.30 7.16 18.90
C THR A 16 -13.54 7.48 20.18
N ASN A 17 -12.70 6.54 20.64
CA ASN A 17 -11.68 6.79 21.66
C ASN A 17 -10.67 7.81 21.12
N ARG A 18 -11.05 9.09 21.07
CA ARG A 18 -10.10 10.17 20.88
C ARG A 18 -9.24 10.21 22.14
N ALA A 19 -7.93 10.30 21.99
CA ALA A 19 -6.99 10.38 23.11
C ALA A 19 -7.55 11.31 24.18
N GLY A 20 -7.86 10.73 25.35
CA GLY A 20 -8.49 11.44 26.44
C GLY A 20 -7.64 12.64 26.81
N GLN A 21 -8.29 13.69 27.32
CA GLN A 21 -7.62 14.63 28.21
C GLN A 21 -7.16 13.85 29.45
N ASN A 22 -6.06 13.11 29.34
CA ASN A 22 -5.41 12.51 30.48
C ASN A 22 -4.70 13.62 31.24
N GLN A 23 -5.45 14.22 32.17
CA GLN A 23 -4.88 14.89 33.33
C GLN A 23 -4.21 13.84 34.22
N SER A 24 -2.98 13.44 33.90
CA SER A 24 -2.11 12.71 34.84
C SER A 24 -0.68 12.57 34.31
N SER A 25 0.17 13.51 34.73
CA SER A 25 1.49 13.27 35.35
C SER A 25 2.41 12.18 34.80
N HIS A 26 2.65 12.13 33.49
CA HIS A 26 3.91 11.60 32.97
C HIS A 26 4.46 12.58 31.94
N GLN A 27 5.66 13.10 32.20
CA GLN A 27 6.42 14.00 31.33
C GLN A 27 6.70 13.28 30.01
N SER A 28 5.71 13.31 29.12
CA SER A 28 5.90 13.09 27.71
C SER A 28 6.75 14.27 27.20
N PRO A 29 7.71 14.07 26.29
CA PRO A 29 8.41 15.20 25.67
C PRO A 29 7.37 16.21 25.17
N PRO A 30 7.64 17.52 25.28
CA PRO A 30 6.66 18.55 24.98
C PRO A 30 6.04 18.27 23.62
N PHE A 31 4.74 17.97 23.63
CA PHE A 31 3.98 17.76 22.42
C PHE A 31 3.88 19.12 21.74
N THR A 32 4.79 19.39 20.81
CA THR A 32 4.71 20.57 19.96
C THR A 32 3.45 20.41 19.12
N VAL A 33 2.36 21.06 19.55
CA VAL A 33 1.13 21.17 18.76
C VAL A 33 1.49 22.02 17.56
N VAL A 34 1.91 21.39 16.46
CA VAL A 34 2.05 22.09 15.19
C VAL A 34 0.65 22.52 14.78
N PRO A 35 0.35 23.84 14.71
CA PRO A 35 -0.97 24.30 14.33
C PRO A 35 -1.30 23.75 12.95
N LEU A 36 -2.48 23.12 12.80
CA LEU A 36 -2.94 22.76 11.47
C LEU A 36 -3.15 24.07 10.67
N PRO A 37 -2.77 24.10 9.38
CA PRO A 37 -3.05 25.25 8.55
C PRO A 37 -4.56 25.53 8.49
N SER A 38 -4.93 26.81 8.39
CA SER A 38 -6.33 27.24 8.35
C SER A 38 -7.02 26.86 7.03
N ASN A 39 -6.26 26.74 5.94
CA ASN A 39 -6.76 26.36 4.63
C ASN A 39 -7.06 24.85 4.57
N TYR A 40 -8.27 24.51 4.11
CA TYR A 40 -8.69 23.11 3.94
C TYR A 40 -7.78 22.32 2.98
N GLY A 41 -7.33 22.92 1.87
CA GLY A 41 -6.44 22.28 0.90
C GLY A 41 -5.09 21.90 1.50
N GLU A 42 -4.49 22.80 2.29
CA GLU A 42 -3.21 22.54 2.97
C GLU A 42 -3.34 21.41 4.00
N ARG A 43 -4.48 21.34 4.72
CA ARG A 43 -4.76 20.22 5.64
C ARG A 43 -4.81 18.87 4.91
N LEU A 44 -5.43 18.82 3.73
CA LEU A 44 -5.47 17.61 2.91
C LEU A 44 -4.09 17.24 2.37
N GLU A 45 -3.31 18.22 1.91
CA GLU A 45 -1.94 18.01 1.42
C GLU A 45 -1.06 17.40 2.51
N ILE A 46 -1.08 17.95 3.73
CA ILE A 46 -0.33 17.42 4.89
C ILE A 46 -0.74 15.98 5.16
N GLN A 47 -2.04 15.68 5.23
CA GLN A 47 -2.49 14.31 5.45
C GLN A 47 -2.06 13.36 4.33
N ARG A 48 -2.11 13.80 3.07
CA ARG A 48 -1.67 13.01 1.92
C ARG A 48 -0.17 12.72 1.99
N LEU A 49 0.64 13.73 2.29
CA LEU A 49 2.09 13.60 2.41
C LEU A 49 2.51 12.75 3.61
N ASN A 50 1.85 12.90 4.76
CA ASN A 50 2.13 12.10 5.95
C ASN A 50 1.81 10.61 5.75
N ARG A 51 0.82 10.27 4.91
CA ARG A 51 0.49 8.88 4.56
C ARG A 51 1.40 8.31 3.46
N ARG A 52 2.26 9.13 2.86
CA ARG A 52 3.09 8.72 1.73
C ARG A 52 4.34 7.98 2.24
N ILE A 53 4.32 6.66 2.10
CA ILE A 53 5.47 5.79 2.45
C ILE A 53 6.59 5.87 1.40
N TYR A 54 6.25 5.85 0.10
CA TYR A 54 7.22 5.86 -0.99
C TYR A 54 7.29 7.22 -1.70
N PRO A 55 8.48 7.67 -2.14
CA PRO A 55 8.65 8.94 -2.85
C PRO A 55 7.88 8.96 -4.19
N PRO A 56 7.64 10.15 -4.78
CA PRO A 56 7.09 10.24 -6.12
C PRO A 56 8.03 9.59 -7.15
N PRO A 57 7.48 9.09 -8.27
CA PRO A 57 8.28 8.53 -9.36
C PRO A 57 9.22 9.58 -9.95
N HIS A 58 10.37 9.13 -10.46
CA HIS A 58 11.36 10.02 -11.07
C HIS A 58 10.82 10.63 -12.36
N LYS A 59 11.16 11.89 -12.66
CA LYS A 59 10.64 12.64 -13.82
C LYS A 59 10.97 12.04 -15.19
N LYS A 60 12.00 11.19 -15.26
CA LYS A 60 12.41 10.48 -16.49
C LYS A 60 11.60 9.20 -16.73
N LEU A 61 10.82 8.76 -15.75
CA LEU A 61 9.99 7.57 -15.89
C LEU A 61 8.76 7.92 -16.73
N SER A 62 8.39 7.03 -17.65
CA SER A 62 7.11 7.15 -18.35
C SER A 62 5.95 7.06 -17.35
N THR A 63 4.76 7.50 -17.76
CA THR A 63 3.57 7.41 -16.91
C THR A 63 3.26 5.96 -16.57
N GLU A 64 3.42 5.07 -17.56
CA GLU A 64 3.18 3.64 -17.46
C GLU A 64 4.14 2.99 -16.46
N ASP A 65 5.43 3.29 -16.57
CA ASP A 65 6.47 2.77 -15.67
C ASP A 65 6.30 3.32 -14.25
N ALA A 66 5.87 4.58 -14.10
CA ALA A 66 5.57 5.18 -12.81
C ALA A 66 4.41 4.47 -12.11
N VAL A 67 3.36 4.13 -12.86
CA VAL A 67 2.25 3.32 -12.35
C VAL A 67 2.73 1.91 -11.98
N ALA A 68 3.48 1.25 -12.86
CA ALA A 68 4.05 -0.07 -12.61
C ALA A 68 4.91 -0.08 -11.33
N LEU A 69 5.81 0.89 -11.17
CA LEU A 69 6.65 1.05 -9.98
C LEU A 69 5.80 1.18 -8.73
N ARG A 70 4.73 1.99 -8.76
CA ARG A 70 3.85 2.16 -7.60
C ARG A 70 3.12 0.86 -7.24
N LEU A 71 2.69 0.11 -8.23
CA LEU A 71 2.05 -1.19 -8.03
C LEU A 71 3.04 -2.20 -7.44
N ILE A 72 4.31 -2.19 -7.88
CA ILE A 72 5.35 -3.04 -7.31
C ILE A 72 5.63 -2.67 -5.85
N GLN A 73 5.86 -1.38 -5.57
CA GLN A 73 6.13 -0.89 -4.21
C GLN A 73 5.02 -1.24 -3.22
N THR A 74 3.76 -1.22 -3.66
CA THR A 74 2.61 -1.54 -2.83
C THR A 74 2.22 -3.02 -2.86
N ASN A 75 3.03 -3.88 -3.47
CA ASN A 75 2.77 -5.31 -3.68
C ASN A 75 1.39 -5.58 -4.33
N THR A 76 0.99 -4.69 -5.24
CA THR A 76 -0.29 -4.76 -5.95
C THR A 76 -0.17 -5.00 -7.45
N PHE A 77 1.05 -5.18 -7.94
CA PHE A 77 1.29 -5.49 -9.34
C PHE A 77 0.55 -6.78 -9.77
N PRO A 78 -0.14 -6.75 -10.93
CA PRO A 78 -0.84 -7.92 -11.45
C PRO A 78 0.06 -9.15 -11.60
N ASN A 79 -0.37 -10.28 -11.07
CA ASN A 79 0.31 -11.57 -11.24
C ASN A 79 -0.71 -12.70 -11.13
N LEU A 80 -0.35 -13.88 -11.64
CA LEU A 80 -1.22 -15.05 -11.66
C LEU A 80 -1.69 -15.48 -10.25
N HIS A 81 -0.84 -15.28 -9.23
CA HIS A 81 -1.22 -15.60 -7.85
C HIS A 81 -2.34 -14.69 -7.35
N ARG A 82 -2.31 -13.38 -7.65
CA ARG A 82 -3.42 -12.47 -7.35
C ARG A 82 -4.66 -12.78 -8.17
N TYR A 83 -4.50 -13.01 -9.47
CA TYR A 83 -5.64 -13.26 -10.35
C TYR A 83 -6.36 -14.56 -10.06
N SER A 84 -5.67 -15.62 -9.61
CA SER A 84 -6.35 -16.84 -9.20
C SER A 84 -7.18 -16.69 -7.93
N LYS A 85 -6.85 -15.72 -7.07
CA LYS A 85 -7.66 -15.40 -5.88
C LYS A 85 -8.91 -14.60 -6.24
N MET A 86 -8.84 -13.73 -7.24
CA MET A 86 -9.97 -12.91 -7.69
C MET A 86 -10.88 -13.66 -8.67
N TYR A 87 -10.29 -14.42 -9.59
CA TYR A 87 -10.94 -15.08 -10.72
C TYR A 87 -10.46 -16.53 -10.86
N PRO A 88 -10.79 -17.41 -9.88
CA PRO A 88 -10.26 -18.77 -9.81
C PRO A 88 -10.68 -19.67 -10.99
N LEU A 89 -11.84 -19.41 -11.61
CA LEU A 89 -12.33 -20.18 -12.77
C LEU A 89 -11.53 -19.89 -14.04
N THR A 90 -10.98 -18.68 -14.16
CA THR A 90 -10.22 -18.23 -15.33
C THR A 90 -8.72 -18.42 -15.15
N HIS A 91 -8.22 -18.31 -13.92
CA HIS A 91 -6.78 -18.35 -13.61
C HIS A 91 -6.47 -19.47 -12.62
N ARG A 92 -5.71 -20.47 -13.06
CA ARG A 92 -5.36 -21.66 -12.27
C ARG A 92 -4.46 -21.39 -11.06
N GLY A 93 -3.80 -20.24 -11.00
CA GLY A 93 -2.90 -19.89 -9.88
C GLY A 93 -1.63 -20.72 -9.82
N ILE A 94 -1.24 -21.33 -10.94
CA ILE A 94 -0.06 -22.18 -11.07
C ILE A 94 0.89 -21.54 -12.09
N CYS A 95 2.19 -21.60 -11.83
CA CYS A 95 3.21 -21.15 -12.75
C CYS A 95 3.24 -22.05 -14.01
N PRO A 96 3.11 -21.47 -15.22
CA PRO A 96 3.11 -22.26 -16.46
C PRO A 96 4.47 -22.90 -16.79
N TRP A 97 5.55 -22.44 -16.16
CA TRP A 97 6.91 -22.91 -16.45
C TRP A 97 7.38 -24.03 -15.54
N CYS A 98 7.08 -23.97 -14.24
CA CYS A 98 7.56 -24.94 -13.26
C CYS A 98 6.46 -25.63 -12.45
N GLY A 99 5.18 -25.29 -12.66
CA GLY A 99 4.07 -25.90 -11.94
C GLY A 99 3.91 -25.46 -10.48
N ASP A 100 4.65 -24.45 -10.01
CA ASP A 100 4.53 -23.93 -8.64
C ASP A 100 3.15 -23.28 -8.42
N THR A 101 2.55 -23.52 -7.25
CA THR A 101 1.25 -22.98 -6.83
C THR A 101 1.30 -21.52 -6.34
N ARG A 102 2.50 -20.92 -6.30
CA ARG A 102 2.71 -19.52 -5.89
C ARG A 102 3.41 -18.69 -6.97
N PRO A 103 2.76 -18.45 -8.13
CA PRO A 103 3.30 -17.58 -9.19
C PRO A 103 3.16 -16.09 -8.80
N THR A 104 3.88 -15.71 -7.74
CA THR A 104 4.02 -14.32 -7.27
C THR A 104 4.82 -13.50 -8.27
N LEU A 105 4.80 -12.17 -8.13
CA LEU A 105 5.63 -11.29 -8.97
C LEU A 105 7.12 -11.70 -8.92
N PHE A 106 7.67 -11.93 -7.72
CA PHE A 106 9.03 -12.42 -7.54
C PHE A 106 9.30 -13.71 -8.32
N HIS A 107 8.40 -14.69 -8.17
CA HIS A 107 8.55 -15.99 -8.81
C HIS A 107 8.63 -15.83 -10.34
N ILE A 108 7.65 -15.13 -10.93
CA ILE A 108 7.58 -15.00 -12.39
C ILE A 108 8.70 -14.11 -12.94
N SER A 109 9.11 -13.04 -12.24
CA SER A 109 10.14 -12.11 -12.73
C SER A 109 11.55 -12.62 -12.52
N TRP A 110 11.85 -13.19 -11.34
CA TRP A 110 13.21 -13.53 -10.93
C TRP A 110 13.37 -15.00 -10.50
N GLY A 111 12.60 -15.47 -9.52
CA GLY A 111 12.86 -16.74 -8.81
C GLY A 111 12.49 -18.06 -9.50
N CYS A 112 11.75 -18.07 -10.61
CA CYS A 112 11.30 -19.33 -11.22
C CYS A 112 12.45 -20.09 -11.91
N GLY A 113 12.79 -21.27 -11.42
CA GLY A 113 13.81 -22.14 -12.00
C GLY A 113 13.43 -22.82 -13.32
N GLY A 114 12.13 -22.97 -13.59
CA GLY A 114 11.58 -23.53 -14.84
C GLY A 114 11.49 -22.52 -15.98
N LYS A 115 11.85 -21.25 -15.78
CA LYS A 115 11.78 -20.22 -16.83
C LYS A 115 12.56 -20.62 -18.09
N PRO A 116 12.09 -20.22 -19.29
CA PRO A 116 12.88 -20.33 -20.51
C PRO A 116 14.27 -19.70 -20.35
N GLN A 117 15.28 -20.31 -20.96
CA GLN A 117 16.68 -19.98 -20.70
C GLN A 117 17.04 -18.53 -21.05
N ASN A 118 16.38 -17.95 -22.07
CA ASN A 118 16.51 -16.54 -22.45
C ASN A 118 15.89 -15.55 -21.44
N LEU A 119 15.10 -16.04 -20.48
CA LEU A 119 14.45 -15.26 -19.42
C LEU A 119 15.01 -15.60 -18.02
N LYS A 120 15.99 -16.49 -17.94
CA LYS A 120 16.58 -16.86 -16.65
C LYS A 120 17.53 -15.78 -16.18
N THR A 121 17.37 -15.39 -14.92
CA THR A 121 18.32 -14.52 -14.24
C THR A 121 19.40 -15.35 -13.56
N PRO A 122 20.70 -15.08 -13.78
CA PRO A 122 21.78 -15.77 -13.09
C PRO A 122 21.75 -15.44 -11.59
N SER A 123 21.91 -16.46 -10.73
CA SER A 123 21.93 -16.32 -9.26
C SER A 123 20.65 -15.70 -8.68
N ALA A 124 19.50 -16.24 -9.06
CA ALA A 124 18.21 -15.78 -8.53
C ALA A 124 18.04 -16.14 -7.03
N SER A 125 18.00 -15.14 -6.15
CA SER A 125 17.58 -15.27 -4.75
C SER A 125 16.58 -14.17 -4.40
N PHE A 126 15.83 -14.38 -3.32
CA PHE A 126 14.86 -13.38 -2.83
C PHE A 126 15.56 -12.17 -2.20
N GLU A 127 16.71 -12.36 -1.52
CA GLU A 127 17.42 -11.22 -0.92
C GLU A 127 18.07 -10.29 -1.95
N ARG A 128 18.26 -10.78 -3.18
CA ARG A 128 18.85 -10.01 -4.28
C ARG A 128 17.79 -9.39 -5.21
N TRP A 129 16.51 -9.67 -4.96
CA TRP A 129 15.39 -9.14 -5.72
C TRP A 129 14.88 -7.83 -5.12
#